data_AF-A0A9D3RHS3-F1
#
_entry.id   AF-A0A9D3RHS3-F1
#
_cell.length_a   1.000
_cell.length_b   1.000
_cell.length_c   1.000
_cell.angle_alpha   90.00
_cell.angle_beta   90.00
_cell.angle_gamma   90.00
#
_symmetry.space_group_name_H-M   'P 1'
#
loop_
_entity.id
_entity.type
_entity.pdbx_description
1 polymer ?
#
loop_
_entity_poly.entity_id
_entity_poly.type
_entity_poly.pdbx_seq_one_letter_code
_entity_poly.pdbx_strand_id
1 'polypeptide(L)'
;MQLLQHYFPQLKEIKSIEGDKVKIVFIFDGLDECRLPLDFQSNKICCDITESSSVDVLLTNLILGNLLPSALLWITSRPAAANQVPPECVHQVTEVRGFNDPEKEEYFRKRIRDKKKASRIISHVKSSRSLHIMCHIPVFCWISATVLETMLGKVGNRKMPKTLTEMYTHFLFIQTNVKNEKYHGTNETTPKKMSASNTEIILKLGQLALLQLERGNLIFYEEDLRESGIDVSEASVYSGVCTEIFKEECGLGEEKVYCFVHLSIQEYLAALFVFHSCVNENRNVLRAEESKPCSDRVQLSELHRTAVDQALASKNGHLDLFLRFLLGLSLDSIQTLLGTLLMQTGGRSPVPDPQTQTGSRSSVPDPQTGSRSPVPDSQTESSSKSIRKTVQYIRKKIKEESSAERTINLFHCLNELNKNTPVAEIKKFQRSGKLSNEKLEPHQCSALAFMLLMSEEVLDEFDLKTYNTSAAGHQRLLPVLRNCRKAILNRCDLTEKSCEIVASALQSSNSPLRDLDLSNNNLGDSGVKLLCAALMSPNCKLQTLGLGWCNLTEGCCDVLASVLRSPHSELRDLELRDNELQDSGVRALCWTGGPTL
;
A
#
# COMPACT_ATOMS: atom_id res chain seq x y z
N MET A 1 2.24 42.04 -15.16
CA MET A 1 1.02 42.23 -15.99
C MET A 1 1.21 41.93 -17.47
N GLN A 2 2.26 42.44 -18.13
CA GLN A 2 2.48 42.19 -19.57
C GLN A 2 2.59 40.69 -19.91
N LEU A 3 3.26 39.89 -19.07
CA LEU A 3 3.33 38.43 -19.22
C LEU A 3 1.92 37.78 -19.12
N LEU A 4 1.17 38.07 -18.05
CA LEU A 4 -0.20 37.56 -17.88
C LEU A 4 -1.13 37.96 -19.03
N GLN A 5 -1.01 39.17 -19.56
CA GLN A 5 -1.79 39.64 -20.72
C GLN A 5 -1.34 39.00 -22.04
N HIS A 6 -0.10 38.52 -22.12
CA HIS A 6 0.42 37.77 -23.26
C HIS A 6 -0.20 36.36 -23.29
N TYR A 7 -0.17 35.65 -22.15
CA TYR A 7 -0.70 34.29 -22.02
C TYR A 7 -2.23 34.24 -21.92
N PHE A 8 -2.83 35.23 -21.28
CA PHE A 8 -4.28 35.34 -21.10
C PHE A 8 -4.76 36.70 -21.61
N PRO A 9 -5.02 36.84 -22.92
CA PRO A 9 -5.45 38.10 -23.54
C PRO A 9 -6.71 38.71 -22.92
N GLN A 10 -7.54 37.88 -22.28
CA GLN A 10 -8.74 38.26 -21.55
C GLN A 10 -8.44 39.12 -20.31
N LEU A 11 -7.21 39.08 -19.79
CA LEU A 11 -6.75 39.86 -18.64
C LEU A 11 -6.27 41.28 -19.01
N LYS A 12 -6.41 41.70 -20.29
CA LYS A 12 -6.05 43.05 -20.75
C LYS A 12 -6.83 44.18 -20.06
N GLU A 13 -8.03 43.88 -19.54
CA GLU A 13 -8.85 44.86 -18.81
C GLU A 13 -8.32 45.15 -17.39
N ILE A 14 -7.51 44.25 -16.83
CA ILE A 14 -6.83 44.45 -15.55
C ILE A 14 -5.62 45.35 -15.82
N LYS A 15 -5.69 46.61 -15.39
CA LYS A 15 -4.63 47.61 -15.60
C LYS A 15 -3.53 47.54 -14.53
N SER A 16 -3.87 47.11 -13.32
CA SER A 16 -2.95 46.90 -12.20
C SER A 16 -3.49 45.80 -11.28
N ILE A 17 -2.56 45.07 -10.66
CA ILE A 17 -2.83 44.12 -9.57
C ILE A 17 -2.81 44.84 -8.21
N GLU A 18 -2.27 46.07 -8.16
CA GLU A 18 -2.18 46.86 -6.94
C GLU A 18 -3.54 47.49 -6.60
N GLY A 19 -4.12 47.03 -5.47
CA GLY A 19 -5.30 47.58 -4.82
C GLY A 19 -6.30 46.51 -4.34
N ASP A 20 -7.04 46.81 -3.27
CA ASP A 20 -8.01 45.94 -2.58
C ASP A 20 -9.18 45.40 -3.45
N LYS A 21 -9.17 45.65 -4.76
CA LYS A 21 -10.25 45.26 -5.68
C LYS A 21 -10.06 43.89 -6.31
N VAL A 22 -8.85 43.32 -6.32
CA VAL A 22 -8.56 42.02 -6.95
C VAL A 22 -8.03 41.04 -5.91
N LYS A 23 -8.76 39.93 -5.69
CA LYS A 23 -8.28 38.81 -4.87
C LYS A 23 -7.52 37.84 -5.76
N ILE A 24 -6.27 37.58 -5.40
CA ILE A 24 -5.39 36.65 -6.12
C ILE A 24 -5.35 35.36 -5.32
N VAL A 25 -5.41 34.23 -6.04
CA VAL A 25 -5.17 32.91 -5.46
C VAL A 25 -4.07 32.24 -6.28
N PHE A 26 -3.01 31.80 -5.62
CA PHE A 26 -1.99 30.91 -6.18
C PHE A 26 -2.30 29.49 -5.76
N ILE A 27 -2.34 28.57 -6.73
CA ILE A 27 -2.48 27.14 -6.48
C ILE A 27 -1.16 26.47 -6.86
N PHE A 28 -0.46 25.95 -5.87
CA PHE A 28 0.76 25.16 -6.07
C PHE A 28 0.39 23.69 -5.91
N ASP A 29 0.23 23.01 -7.04
CA ASP A 29 -0.08 21.58 -7.04
C ASP A 29 1.24 20.78 -7.01
N GLY A 30 1.41 19.91 -6.01
CA GLY A 30 2.56 19.02 -5.89
C GLY A 30 3.86 19.70 -5.46
N LEU A 31 3.88 20.38 -4.30
CA LEU A 31 5.12 20.99 -3.78
C LEU A 31 6.26 19.98 -3.63
N ASP A 32 5.95 18.71 -3.36
CA ASP A 32 6.94 17.63 -3.28
C ASP A 32 7.57 17.22 -4.62
N GLU A 33 7.04 17.72 -5.73
CA GLU A 33 7.63 17.59 -7.08
C GLU A 33 8.60 18.74 -7.39
N CYS A 34 8.59 19.79 -6.56
CA CYS A 34 9.47 20.93 -6.70
C CYS A 34 10.92 20.52 -6.40
N ARG A 35 11.78 20.64 -7.41
CA ARG A 35 13.23 20.39 -7.27
C ARG A 35 13.98 21.60 -6.67
N LEU A 36 13.28 22.68 -6.35
CA LEU A 36 13.89 23.87 -5.78
C LEU A 36 14.24 23.65 -4.30
N PRO A 37 15.30 24.27 -3.77
CA PRO A 37 15.70 24.11 -2.37
C PRO A 37 14.65 24.56 -1.35
N LEU A 38 13.78 25.51 -1.71
CA LEU A 38 12.80 26.14 -0.83
C LEU A 38 13.44 26.67 0.47
N ASP A 39 14.58 27.35 0.34
CA ASP A 39 15.31 27.83 1.50
C ASP A 39 14.67 29.08 2.10
N PHE A 40 13.77 28.88 3.06
CA PHE A 40 13.09 29.97 3.77
C PHE A 40 14.01 30.79 4.69
N GLN A 41 15.24 30.36 4.96
CA GLN A 41 16.16 31.02 5.89
C GLN A 41 17.22 31.85 5.18
N SER A 42 17.83 31.31 4.12
CA SER A 42 18.98 31.95 3.45
C SER A 42 18.59 32.75 2.21
N ASN A 43 17.40 32.53 1.64
CA ASN A 43 16.97 33.25 0.45
C ASN A 43 16.84 34.76 0.71
N LYS A 44 17.23 35.55 -0.30
CA LYS A 44 17.10 37.01 -0.27
C LYS A 44 15.64 37.40 -0.05
N ILE A 45 15.38 38.33 0.86
CA ILE A 45 14.05 38.93 1.02
C ILE A 45 13.76 39.76 -0.23
N CYS A 46 12.66 39.43 -0.91
CA CYS A 46 12.17 40.14 -2.07
C CYS A 46 10.78 40.69 -1.73
N CYS A 47 10.60 42.01 -1.84
CA CYS A 47 9.31 42.67 -1.61
C CYS A 47 8.82 43.44 -2.84
N ASP A 48 9.70 43.65 -3.82
CA ASP A 48 9.39 44.39 -5.04
C ASP A 48 8.97 43.42 -6.15
N ILE A 49 7.73 43.56 -6.62
CA ILE A 49 7.16 42.73 -7.70
C ILE A 49 7.78 43.00 -9.07
N THR A 50 8.57 44.07 -9.22
CA THR A 50 9.26 44.43 -10.46
C THR A 50 10.69 43.91 -10.52
N GLU A 51 11.26 43.47 -9.39
CA GLU A 51 12.61 42.93 -9.32
C GLU A 51 12.66 41.50 -9.88
N SER A 52 13.58 41.24 -10.82
CA SER A 52 13.84 39.90 -11.32
C SER A 52 14.66 39.08 -10.31
N SER A 53 14.19 37.89 -9.96
CA SER A 53 14.90 36.97 -9.07
C SER A 53 14.72 35.52 -9.53
N SER A 54 15.37 34.56 -8.85
CA SER A 54 15.18 33.13 -9.12
C SER A 54 13.79 32.67 -8.68
N VAL A 55 13.27 31.60 -9.31
CA VAL A 55 11.96 31.03 -8.96
C VAL A 55 11.90 30.61 -7.49
N ASP A 56 13.01 30.06 -6.97
CA ASP A 56 13.14 29.66 -5.57
C ASP A 56 12.93 30.84 -4.61
N VAL A 57 13.61 31.97 -4.88
CA VAL A 57 13.48 33.20 -4.08
C VAL A 57 12.08 33.79 -4.20
N LEU A 58 11.49 33.79 -5.40
CA LEU A 58 10.12 34.29 -5.59
C LEU A 58 9.10 33.44 -4.83
N LEU A 59 9.24 32.12 -4.88
CA LEU A 59 8.32 31.17 -4.24
C LEU A 59 8.40 31.25 -2.71
N THR A 60 9.59 31.28 -2.13
CA THR A 60 9.74 31.42 -0.66
C THR A 60 9.19 32.75 -0.18
N ASN A 61 9.45 33.86 -0.87
CA ASN A 61 8.93 35.17 -0.47
C ASN A 61 7.42 35.32 -0.65
N LEU A 62 6.82 34.63 -1.62
CA LEU A 62 5.37 34.57 -1.79
C LEU A 62 4.71 33.77 -0.66
N ILE A 63 5.30 32.65 -0.25
CA ILE A 63 4.82 31.83 0.87
C ILE A 63 4.99 32.56 2.22
N LEU A 64 6.10 33.26 2.41
CA LEU A 64 6.35 34.10 3.59
C LEU A 64 5.46 35.34 3.64
N GLY A 65 4.81 35.72 2.53
CA GLY A 65 3.99 36.92 2.42
C GLY A 65 4.78 38.22 2.21
N ASN A 66 6.08 38.14 1.89
CA ASN A 66 6.89 39.32 1.54
C ASN A 66 6.51 39.84 0.14
N LEU A 67 6.13 38.94 -0.77
CA LEU A 67 5.54 39.27 -2.07
C LEU A 67 4.04 39.04 -2.04
N LEU A 68 3.26 40.02 -2.49
CA LEU A 68 1.79 39.94 -2.59
C LEU A 68 1.12 39.47 -1.29
N PRO A 69 1.26 40.18 -0.16
CA PRO A 69 0.78 39.75 1.16
C PRO A 69 -0.74 39.52 1.23
N SER A 70 -1.53 40.10 0.31
CA SER A 70 -2.97 39.92 0.21
C SER A 70 -3.40 38.71 -0.64
N ALA A 71 -2.45 37.99 -1.26
CA ALA A 71 -2.74 36.81 -2.05
C ALA A 71 -3.02 35.60 -1.16
N LEU A 72 -3.93 34.74 -1.61
CA LEU A 72 -4.20 33.45 -0.97
C LEU A 72 -3.35 32.39 -1.65
N LEU A 73 -2.82 31.46 -0.86
CA LEU A 73 -2.06 30.32 -1.36
C LEU A 73 -2.79 29.02 -1.01
N TRP A 74 -2.96 28.14 -2.00
CA TRP A 74 -3.37 26.76 -1.81
C TRP A 74 -2.26 25.85 -2.30
N ILE A 75 -1.61 25.15 -1.38
CA ILE A 75 -0.53 24.22 -1.66
C ILE A 75 -1.03 22.78 -1.47
N THR A 76 -0.82 21.91 -2.47
CA THR A 76 -0.97 20.47 -2.31
C THR A 76 0.43 19.85 -2.21
N SER A 77 0.61 18.87 -1.34
CA SER A 77 1.91 18.24 -1.10
C SER A 77 1.77 16.93 -0.35
N ARG A 78 2.69 16.00 -0.55
CA ARG A 78 2.91 14.89 0.40
C ARG A 78 3.33 15.45 1.78
N PRO A 79 2.97 14.78 2.90
CA PRO A 79 3.23 15.28 4.26
C PRO A 79 4.70 15.62 4.54
N ALA A 80 5.64 14.82 4.00
CA ALA A 80 7.07 15.02 4.23
C ALA A 80 7.59 16.35 3.66
N ALA A 81 7.09 16.78 2.50
CA ALA A 81 7.49 18.05 1.89
C ALA A 81 6.68 19.23 2.42
N ALA A 82 5.44 19.02 2.85
CA ALA A 82 4.62 20.06 3.49
C ALA A 82 5.30 20.60 4.77
N ASN A 83 6.04 19.75 5.49
CA ASN A 83 6.80 20.14 6.67
C ASN A 83 7.99 21.08 6.40
N GLN A 84 8.36 21.30 5.14
CA GLN A 84 9.37 22.30 4.76
C GLN A 84 8.81 23.72 4.84
N VAL A 85 7.49 23.88 4.69
CA VAL A 85 6.82 25.17 4.80
C VAL A 85 6.79 25.57 6.28
N PRO A 86 7.24 26.79 6.64
CA PRO A 86 7.19 27.25 8.01
C PRO A 86 5.76 27.22 8.56
N PRO A 87 5.50 26.61 9.74
CA PRO A 87 4.15 26.45 10.27
C PRO A 87 3.45 27.77 10.55
N GLU A 88 4.20 28.84 10.84
CA GLU A 88 3.71 30.22 10.97
C GLU A 88 3.06 30.77 9.70
N CYS A 89 3.38 30.24 8.52
CA CYS A 89 2.78 30.63 7.25
C CYS A 89 1.49 29.85 6.94
N VAL A 90 1.16 28.82 7.72
CA VAL A 90 0.08 27.87 7.42
C VAL A 90 -1.16 28.18 8.24
N HIS A 91 -2.16 28.77 7.57
CA HIS A 91 -3.45 29.12 8.20
C HIS A 91 -4.36 27.91 8.44
N GLN A 92 -4.37 26.96 7.50
CA GLN A 92 -5.23 25.78 7.55
C GLN A 92 -4.54 24.60 6.87
N VAL A 93 -4.67 23.41 7.48
CA VAL A 93 -4.23 22.14 6.90
C VAL A 93 -5.45 21.25 6.68
N THR A 94 -5.56 20.69 5.48
CA THR A 94 -6.60 19.71 5.13
C THR A 94 -5.92 18.42 4.67
N GLU A 95 -6.22 17.32 5.35
CA GLU A 95 -5.68 16.00 5.00
C GLU A 95 -6.66 15.27 4.05
N VAL A 96 -6.18 14.93 2.85
CA VAL A 96 -6.94 14.11 1.89
C VAL A 96 -6.73 12.64 2.23
N ARG A 97 -7.73 12.01 2.86
CA ARG A 97 -7.62 10.63 3.36
C ARG A 97 -7.88 9.55 2.32
N GLY A 98 -8.65 9.83 1.27
CA GLY A 98 -9.07 8.85 0.27
C GLY A 98 -10.50 8.36 0.47
N PHE A 99 -10.85 7.23 -0.15
CA PHE A 99 -12.23 6.70 -0.22
C PHE A 99 -12.64 5.90 1.02
N ASN A 100 -13.80 6.24 1.59
CA ASN A 100 -14.49 5.36 2.53
C ASN A 100 -15.12 4.14 1.81
N ASP A 101 -15.62 3.17 2.57
CA ASP A 101 -16.12 1.92 1.99
C ASP A 101 -17.28 2.10 0.99
N PRO A 102 -18.29 2.95 1.27
CA PRO A 102 -19.31 3.30 0.26
C PRO A 102 -18.73 3.92 -1.03
N GLU A 103 -17.79 4.87 -0.90
CA GLU A 103 -17.16 5.56 -2.04
C GLU A 103 -16.35 4.60 -2.91
N LYS A 104 -15.67 3.61 -2.32
CA LYS A 104 -14.99 2.53 -3.06
C LYS A 104 -15.97 1.82 -3.99
N GLU A 105 -17.12 1.40 -3.47
CA GLU A 105 -18.13 0.71 -4.28
C GLU A 105 -18.71 1.62 -5.37
N GLU A 106 -18.99 2.87 -5.02
CA GLU A 106 -19.49 3.87 -5.96
C GLU A 106 -18.52 4.07 -7.13
N TYR A 107 -17.21 4.17 -6.84
CA TYR A 107 -16.17 4.25 -7.85
C TYR A 107 -16.26 3.09 -8.85
N PHE A 108 -16.27 1.84 -8.36
CA PHE A 108 -16.33 0.67 -9.24
C PHE A 108 -17.64 0.62 -10.06
N ARG A 109 -18.78 1.01 -9.47
CA ARG A 109 -20.07 1.08 -10.18
C ARG A 109 -20.08 2.16 -11.27
N LYS A 110 -19.42 3.31 -11.04
CA LYS A 110 -19.30 4.38 -12.04
C LYS A 110 -18.31 4.04 -13.14
N ARG A 111 -17.19 3.39 -12.80
CA ARG A 111 -16.10 3.08 -13.73
C ARG A 111 -16.39 1.90 -14.66
N ILE A 112 -17.16 0.91 -14.21
CA ILE A 112 -17.43 -0.32 -14.94
C ILE A 112 -18.86 -0.29 -15.49
N ARG A 113 -19.02 -0.26 -16.82
CA ARG A 113 -20.32 -0.12 -17.48
C ARG A 113 -21.24 -1.33 -17.25
N ASP A 114 -20.67 -2.54 -17.23
CA ASP A 114 -21.41 -3.78 -17.02
C ASP A 114 -21.69 -3.99 -15.52
N LYS A 115 -22.96 -3.83 -15.12
CA LYS A 115 -23.40 -3.96 -13.72
C LYS A 115 -23.06 -5.33 -13.11
N LYS A 116 -23.12 -6.44 -13.88
CA LYS A 116 -22.81 -7.78 -13.35
C LYS A 116 -21.31 -7.92 -13.08
N LYS A 117 -20.47 -7.40 -13.99
CA LYS A 117 -19.02 -7.35 -13.78
C LYS A 117 -18.65 -6.46 -12.60
N ALA A 118 -19.27 -5.28 -12.49
CA ALA A 118 -19.06 -4.36 -11.37
C ALA A 118 -19.36 -5.04 -10.02
N SER A 119 -20.52 -5.71 -9.89
CA SER A 119 -20.88 -6.46 -8.69
C SER A 119 -19.89 -7.58 -8.37
N ARG A 120 -19.40 -8.31 -9.38
CA ARG A 120 -18.41 -9.39 -9.18
C ARG A 120 -17.04 -8.85 -8.76
N ILE A 121 -16.62 -7.71 -9.31
CA ILE A 121 -15.38 -7.02 -8.94
C ILE A 121 -15.47 -6.49 -7.51
N ILE A 122 -16.56 -5.81 -7.16
CA ILE A 122 -16.79 -5.32 -5.80
C ILE A 122 -16.78 -6.47 -4.80
N SER A 123 -17.46 -7.59 -5.13
CA SER A 123 -17.45 -8.79 -4.28
C SER A 123 -16.03 -9.36 -4.12
N HIS A 124 -15.25 -9.43 -5.20
CA HIS A 124 -13.87 -9.88 -5.13
C HIS A 124 -12.98 -8.96 -4.29
N VAL A 125 -13.05 -7.64 -4.53
CA VAL A 125 -12.31 -6.64 -3.76
C VAL A 125 -12.66 -6.74 -2.28
N LYS A 126 -13.95 -6.87 -1.92
CA LYS A 126 -14.39 -7.08 -0.53
C LYS A 126 -13.91 -8.40 0.07
N SER A 127 -13.82 -9.46 -0.74
CA SER A 127 -13.34 -10.77 -0.30
C SER A 127 -11.83 -10.79 0.00
N SER A 128 -11.07 -9.86 -0.59
CA SER A 128 -9.63 -9.73 -0.37
C SER A 128 -9.35 -8.50 0.50
N ARG A 129 -9.01 -8.75 1.77
CA ARG A 129 -8.81 -7.67 2.74
C ARG A 129 -7.68 -6.72 2.37
N SER A 130 -6.59 -7.25 1.81
CA SER A 130 -5.48 -6.45 1.28
C SER A 130 -5.94 -5.51 0.16
N LEU A 131 -6.61 -6.03 -0.87
CA LEU A 131 -7.13 -5.22 -1.97
C LEU A 131 -8.14 -4.18 -1.51
N HIS A 132 -9.06 -4.57 -0.61
CA HIS A 132 -10.10 -3.68 -0.08
C HIS A 132 -9.53 -2.46 0.65
N ILE A 133 -8.46 -2.66 1.42
CA ILE A 133 -7.80 -1.60 2.18
C ILE A 133 -6.97 -0.71 1.24
N MET A 134 -6.25 -1.30 0.28
CA MET A 134 -5.49 -0.50 -0.69
C MET A 134 -6.40 0.39 -1.54
N CYS A 135 -7.61 -0.07 -1.88
CA CYS A 135 -8.63 0.72 -2.57
C CYS A 135 -9.12 1.94 -1.75
N HIS A 136 -8.65 2.16 -0.52
CA HIS A 136 -8.79 3.45 0.14
C HIS A 136 -8.12 4.58 -0.65
N ILE A 137 -7.00 4.31 -1.32
CA ILE A 137 -6.34 5.31 -2.16
C ILE A 137 -6.90 5.19 -3.60
N PRO A 138 -7.45 6.28 -4.18
CA PRO A 138 -8.15 6.23 -5.47
C PRO A 138 -7.37 5.61 -6.64
N VAL A 139 -6.05 5.79 -6.71
CA VAL A 139 -5.22 5.20 -7.76
C VAL A 139 -5.27 3.67 -7.75
N PHE A 140 -5.34 3.04 -6.57
CA PHE A 140 -5.46 1.59 -6.48
C PHE A 140 -6.86 1.12 -6.89
N CYS A 141 -7.91 1.92 -6.72
CA CYS A 141 -9.22 1.64 -7.31
C CYS A 141 -9.14 1.64 -8.85
N TRP A 142 -8.44 2.61 -9.44
CA TRP A 142 -8.26 2.68 -10.90
C TRP A 142 -7.48 1.50 -11.45
N ILE A 143 -6.33 1.16 -10.84
CA ILE A 143 -5.53 -0.01 -11.21
C ILE A 143 -6.35 -1.28 -11.05
N SER A 144 -7.07 -1.43 -9.92
CA SER A 144 -7.90 -2.59 -9.64
C SER A 144 -9.05 -2.75 -10.63
N ALA A 145 -9.75 -1.67 -10.94
CA ALA A 145 -10.81 -1.69 -11.94
C ALA A 145 -10.27 -2.11 -13.30
N THR A 146 -9.14 -1.53 -13.73
CA THR A 146 -8.51 -1.84 -15.02
C THR A 146 -8.12 -3.32 -15.12
N VAL A 147 -7.40 -3.84 -14.13
CA VAL A 147 -6.93 -5.23 -14.11
C VAL A 147 -8.10 -6.21 -14.04
N LEU A 148 -8.99 -6.04 -13.07
CA LEU A 148 -10.05 -7.01 -12.80
C LEU A 148 -11.13 -6.99 -13.90
N GLU A 149 -11.43 -5.84 -14.50
CA GLU A 149 -12.35 -5.72 -15.65
C GLU A 149 -11.81 -6.49 -16.86
N THR A 150 -10.53 -6.31 -17.19
CA THR A 150 -9.90 -7.03 -18.31
C THR A 150 -9.82 -8.54 -18.06
N MET A 151 -9.50 -8.96 -16.82
CA MET A 151 -9.39 -10.39 -16.49
C MET A 151 -10.74 -11.10 -16.52
N LEU A 152 -11.82 -10.46 -16.07
CA LEU A 152 -13.17 -11.02 -16.15
C LEU A 152 -13.75 -11.06 -17.57
N GLY A 153 -13.16 -10.34 -18.52
CA GLY A 153 -13.55 -10.34 -19.93
C GLY A 153 -13.01 -11.52 -20.74
N LYS A 154 -11.97 -12.23 -20.26
CA LYS A 154 -11.32 -13.32 -21.00
C LYS A 154 -11.92 -14.67 -20.59
N VAL A 155 -12.27 -15.51 -21.58
CA VAL A 155 -12.84 -16.87 -21.37
C VAL A 155 -11.78 -17.76 -20.75
N GLY A 156 -11.81 -17.90 -19.44
CA GLY A 156 -10.94 -18.80 -18.69
C GLY A 156 -11.05 -18.52 -17.20
N ASN A 157 -11.18 -19.57 -16.40
CA ASN A 157 -11.25 -19.50 -14.94
C ASN A 157 -9.88 -19.15 -14.34
N ARG A 158 -9.23 -18.08 -14.82
CA ARG A 158 -7.95 -17.60 -14.30
C ARG A 158 -8.17 -17.06 -12.89
N LYS A 159 -7.32 -17.49 -11.97
CA LYS A 159 -7.33 -17.00 -10.58
C LYS A 159 -7.11 -15.49 -10.59
N MET A 160 -7.98 -14.76 -9.89
CA MET A 160 -7.83 -13.31 -9.75
C MET A 160 -6.62 -12.99 -8.86
N PRO A 161 -5.86 -11.92 -9.17
CA PRO A 161 -4.71 -11.50 -8.39
C PRO A 161 -5.09 -11.19 -6.95
N LYS A 162 -4.23 -11.60 -6.02
CA LYS A 162 -4.42 -11.42 -4.57
C LYS A 162 -3.37 -10.51 -3.93
N THR A 163 -2.16 -10.47 -4.50
CA THR A 163 -1.08 -9.62 -3.99
C THR A 163 -0.95 -8.34 -4.81
N LEU A 164 -0.27 -7.34 -4.25
CA LEU A 164 -0.05 -6.10 -4.97
C LEU A 164 0.87 -6.32 -6.17
N THR A 165 1.89 -7.17 -6.01
CA THR A 165 2.81 -7.48 -7.11
C THR A 165 2.09 -8.20 -8.25
N GLU A 166 1.16 -9.10 -7.97
CA GLU A 166 0.33 -9.73 -9.01
C GLU A 166 -0.54 -8.70 -9.75
N MET A 167 -1.17 -7.76 -9.01
CA MET A 167 -1.95 -6.67 -9.59
C MET A 167 -1.13 -5.82 -10.56
N TYR A 168 0.07 -5.38 -10.14
CA TYR A 168 0.93 -4.53 -10.96
C TYR A 168 1.52 -5.28 -12.15
N THR A 169 1.84 -6.56 -11.99
CA THR A 169 2.31 -7.40 -13.10
C THR A 169 1.23 -7.57 -14.17
N HIS A 170 -0.02 -7.81 -13.76
CA HIS A 170 -1.14 -7.83 -14.70
C HIS A 170 -1.44 -6.46 -15.31
N PHE A 171 -1.32 -5.38 -14.52
CA PHE A 171 -1.52 -4.03 -15.00
C PHE A 171 -0.51 -3.68 -16.11
N LEU A 172 0.79 -3.91 -15.89
CA LEU A 172 1.83 -3.70 -16.89
C LEU A 172 1.54 -4.49 -18.17
N PHE A 173 1.15 -5.77 -18.05
CA PHE A 173 0.77 -6.59 -19.21
C PHE A 173 -0.41 -6.02 -19.99
N ILE A 174 -1.42 -5.51 -19.30
CA ILE A 174 -2.58 -4.88 -19.94
C ILE A 174 -2.16 -3.61 -20.68
N GLN A 175 -1.36 -2.75 -20.05
CA GLN A 175 -0.90 -1.50 -20.68
C GLN A 175 -0.06 -1.77 -21.92
N THR A 176 0.83 -2.76 -21.90
CA THR A 176 1.60 -3.15 -23.08
C THR A 176 0.71 -3.67 -24.21
N ASN A 177 -0.33 -4.43 -23.91
CA ASN A 177 -1.26 -4.89 -24.94
C ASN A 177 -2.10 -3.75 -25.52
N VAL A 178 -2.57 -2.82 -24.68
CA VAL A 178 -3.31 -1.63 -25.14
C VAL A 178 -2.44 -0.77 -26.07
N LYS A 179 -1.15 -0.63 -25.77
CA LYS A 179 -0.18 -0.03 -26.71
C LYS A 179 -0.20 -0.77 -28.06
N ASN A 180 -0.04 -2.10 -28.03
CA ASN A 180 0.06 -2.89 -29.26
C ASN A 180 -1.20 -2.78 -30.12
N GLU A 181 -2.38 -2.77 -29.50
CA GLU A 181 -3.66 -2.57 -30.20
C GLU A 181 -3.76 -1.17 -30.83
N LYS A 182 -3.37 -0.12 -30.09
CA LYS A 182 -3.45 1.28 -30.56
C LYS A 182 -2.48 1.62 -31.71
N TYR A 183 -1.26 1.07 -31.68
CA TYR A 183 -0.18 1.51 -32.57
C TYR A 183 0.31 0.45 -33.57
N HIS A 184 -0.03 -0.83 -33.38
CA HIS A 184 0.42 -1.92 -34.25
C HIS A 184 -0.72 -2.74 -34.89
N GLY A 185 -1.99 -2.40 -34.65
CA GLY A 185 -3.13 -2.84 -35.47
C GLY A 185 -3.34 -4.36 -35.58
N THR A 186 -3.05 -5.15 -34.55
CA THR A 186 -3.22 -6.62 -34.61
C THR A 186 -4.56 -7.10 -34.06
N ASN A 187 -5.48 -7.49 -34.95
CA ASN A 187 -6.72 -8.21 -34.66
C ASN A 187 -6.46 -9.69 -34.27
N GLU A 188 -5.92 -10.01 -33.09
CA GLU A 188 -5.84 -11.42 -32.65
C GLU A 188 -6.06 -11.62 -31.14
N THR A 189 -7.04 -12.47 -30.81
CA THR A 189 -7.71 -12.68 -29.52
C THR A 189 -7.00 -13.62 -28.53
N THR A 190 -5.67 -13.71 -28.55
CA THR A 190 -4.91 -14.53 -27.58
C THR A 190 -3.84 -13.71 -26.85
N PRO A 191 -3.56 -14.00 -25.55
CA PRO A 191 -2.50 -13.31 -24.81
C PRO A 191 -1.14 -13.70 -25.40
N LYS A 192 -0.66 -12.93 -26.38
CA LYS A 192 0.67 -13.10 -26.97
C LYS A 192 1.74 -12.74 -25.93
N LYS A 193 2.83 -13.51 -26.00
CA LYS A 193 4.15 -13.20 -25.42
C LYS A 193 4.48 -11.72 -25.68
N MET A 194 5.01 -10.99 -24.69
CA MET A 194 5.46 -9.61 -24.91
C MET A 194 6.55 -9.61 -25.99
N SER A 195 6.46 -8.73 -26.99
CA SER A 195 7.48 -8.63 -28.03
C SER A 195 8.82 -8.24 -27.40
N ALA A 196 9.93 -8.71 -27.98
CA ALA A 196 11.28 -8.41 -27.47
C ALA A 196 11.54 -6.91 -27.36
N SER A 197 11.03 -6.12 -28.32
CA SER A 197 11.10 -4.64 -28.30
C SER A 197 10.32 -4.04 -27.12
N ASN A 198 9.13 -4.54 -26.80
CA ASN A 198 8.38 -4.06 -25.63
C ASN A 198 9.08 -4.39 -24.31
N THR A 199 9.74 -5.56 -24.24
CA THR A 199 10.57 -5.96 -23.09
C THR A 199 11.76 -5.02 -22.91
N GLU A 200 12.45 -4.69 -23.99
CA GLU A 200 13.58 -3.76 -23.95
C GLU A 200 13.17 -2.38 -23.42
N ILE A 201 12.09 -1.80 -23.95
CA ILE A 201 11.63 -0.47 -23.52
C ILE A 201 11.19 -0.49 -22.04
N ILE A 202 10.49 -1.53 -21.59
CA ILE A 202 10.09 -1.66 -20.19
C ILE A 202 11.29 -1.77 -19.25
N LEU A 203 12.35 -2.46 -19.65
CA LEU A 203 13.58 -2.54 -18.87
C LEU A 203 14.30 -1.19 -18.81
N LYS A 204 14.37 -0.45 -19.92
CA LYS A 204 14.91 0.92 -19.93
C LYS A 204 14.09 1.86 -19.04
N LEU A 205 12.75 1.79 -19.11
CA LEU A 205 11.87 2.53 -18.23
C LEU A 205 12.06 2.14 -16.76
N GLY A 206 12.32 0.86 -16.47
CA GLY A 206 12.64 0.39 -15.11
C GLY A 206 14.00 0.87 -14.60
N GLN A 207 15.00 0.96 -15.48
CA GLN A 207 16.29 1.57 -15.15
C GLN A 207 16.13 3.06 -14.83
N LEU A 208 15.42 3.81 -15.68
CA LEU A 208 15.09 5.22 -15.43
C LEU A 208 14.30 5.39 -14.13
N ALA A 209 13.33 4.50 -13.88
CA ALA A 209 12.52 4.52 -12.66
C ALA A 209 13.39 4.37 -11.40
N LEU A 210 14.36 3.44 -11.41
CA LEU A 210 15.31 3.26 -10.31
C LEU A 210 16.17 4.52 -10.11
N LEU A 211 16.73 5.07 -11.19
CA LEU A 211 17.58 6.26 -11.14
C LEU A 211 16.82 7.46 -10.56
N GLN A 212 15.60 7.71 -11.02
CA GLN A 212 14.80 8.84 -10.52
C GLN A 212 14.30 8.59 -9.09
N LEU A 213 14.04 7.33 -8.71
CA LEU A 213 13.66 6.97 -7.35
C LEU A 213 14.81 7.24 -6.36
N GLU A 214 16.05 6.88 -6.72
CA GLU A 214 17.25 7.16 -5.93
C GLU A 214 17.54 8.67 -5.79
N ARG A 215 17.25 9.45 -6.84
CA ARG A 215 17.35 10.92 -6.83
C ARG A 215 16.19 11.61 -6.08
N GLY A 216 15.12 10.88 -5.74
CA GLY A 216 13.92 11.45 -5.14
C GLY A 216 13.04 12.26 -6.10
N ASN A 217 13.23 12.09 -7.41
CA ASN A 217 12.51 12.83 -8.45
C ASN A 217 11.21 12.10 -8.84
N LEU A 218 10.10 12.85 -8.89
CA LEU A 218 8.80 12.38 -9.40
C LEU A 218 8.58 12.72 -10.88
N ILE A 219 9.10 13.87 -11.31
CA ILE A 219 9.12 14.33 -12.69
C ILE A 219 10.53 14.21 -13.26
N PHE A 220 10.67 14.08 -14.57
CA PHE A 220 11.94 14.02 -15.31
C PHE A 220 11.80 14.59 -16.71
N TYR A 221 12.93 14.91 -17.36
CA TYR A 221 12.95 15.67 -18.61
C TYR A 221 13.35 14.79 -19.81
N GLU A 222 13.35 15.37 -21.00
CA GLU A 222 13.72 14.68 -22.24
C GLU A 222 15.17 14.18 -22.21
N GLU A 223 16.07 14.91 -21.56
CA GLU A 223 17.47 14.56 -21.35
C GLU A 223 17.58 13.26 -20.56
N ASP A 224 16.81 13.11 -19.47
CA ASP A 224 16.79 11.90 -18.63
C ASP A 224 16.36 10.66 -19.45
N LEU A 225 15.41 10.82 -20.38
CA LEU A 225 14.98 9.75 -21.30
C LEU A 225 16.09 9.38 -22.29
N ARG A 226 16.74 10.40 -22.89
CA ARG A 226 17.82 10.21 -23.86
C ARG A 226 19.06 9.56 -23.23
N GLU A 227 19.44 9.99 -22.03
CA GLU A 227 20.52 9.38 -21.24
C GLU A 227 20.23 7.91 -20.92
N SER A 228 18.96 7.56 -20.75
CA SER A 228 18.50 6.18 -20.52
C SER A 228 18.33 5.37 -21.82
N GLY A 229 18.68 5.94 -22.98
CA GLY A 229 18.58 5.30 -24.29
C GLY A 229 17.15 5.02 -24.75
N ILE A 230 16.19 5.83 -24.28
CA ILE A 230 14.76 5.75 -24.63
C ILE A 230 14.46 6.85 -25.65
N ASP A 231 13.88 6.46 -26.79
CA ASP A 231 13.32 7.45 -27.71
C ASP A 231 12.06 8.08 -27.08
N VAL A 232 12.02 9.40 -27.09
CA VAL A 232 10.93 10.25 -26.58
C VAL A 232 9.59 9.88 -27.21
N SER A 233 9.63 9.54 -28.50
CA SER A 233 8.45 9.10 -29.24
C SER A 233 7.92 7.74 -28.73
N GLU A 234 8.79 6.86 -28.25
CA GLU A 234 8.44 5.55 -27.70
C GLU A 234 7.94 5.63 -26.25
N ALA A 235 8.52 6.52 -25.43
CA ALA A 235 8.10 6.74 -24.05
C ALA A 235 6.64 7.20 -23.96
N SER A 236 6.25 8.12 -24.84
CA SER A 236 4.91 8.71 -24.92
C SER A 236 3.81 7.70 -25.28
N VAL A 237 4.18 6.57 -25.88
CA VAL A 237 3.23 5.50 -26.28
C VAL A 237 2.74 4.69 -25.08
N TYR A 238 3.47 4.70 -23.96
CA TYR A 238 3.12 4.00 -22.73
C TYR A 238 2.33 4.89 -21.74
N SER A 239 1.39 5.71 -22.24
CA SER A 239 0.56 6.64 -21.44
C SER A 239 -0.06 6.10 -20.14
N GLY A 240 -0.30 4.80 -20.03
CA GLY A 240 -0.79 4.17 -18.78
C GLY A 240 0.29 3.87 -17.74
N VAL A 241 1.56 4.14 -18.05
CA VAL A 241 2.76 3.83 -17.26
C VAL A 241 3.64 5.08 -17.12
N CYS A 242 3.99 5.71 -18.24
CA CYS A 242 4.76 6.95 -18.35
C CYS A 242 3.98 7.95 -19.21
N THR A 243 3.85 9.19 -18.75
CA THR A 243 3.08 10.23 -19.45
C THR A 243 3.85 11.54 -19.51
N GLU A 244 3.65 12.27 -20.61
CA GLU A 244 4.00 13.68 -20.74
C GLU A 244 2.96 14.50 -19.93
N ILE A 245 3.42 15.44 -19.10
CA ILE A 245 2.56 16.25 -18.20
C ILE A 245 2.07 17.50 -18.93
N PHE A 246 2.98 18.28 -19.51
CA PHE A 246 2.66 19.52 -20.21
C PHE A 246 2.75 19.31 -21.72
N LYS A 247 1.64 19.53 -22.43
CA LYS A 247 1.67 19.72 -23.89
C LYS A 247 1.89 21.19 -24.16
N GLU A 248 2.99 21.53 -24.83
CA GLU A 248 3.31 22.85 -25.40
C GLU A 248 2.32 23.97 -25.04
N GLU A 249 2.50 24.63 -23.90
CA GLU A 249 1.78 25.87 -23.61
C GLU A 249 2.65 27.09 -23.96
N CYS A 250 2.39 27.64 -25.14
CA CYS A 250 2.68 29.01 -25.60
C CYS A 250 4.02 29.67 -25.15
N GLY A 251 5.13 29.35 -25.81
CA GLY A 251 6.07 30.40 -26.22
C GLY A 251 7.26 30.75 -25.33
N LEU A 252 7.49 30.03 -24.23
CA LEU A 252 8.83 29.92 -23.64
C LEU A 252 9.34 28.53 -24.03
N GLY A 253 10.55 28.42 -24.60
CA GLY A 253 11.09 27.14 -25.02
C GLY A 253 11.20 26.21 -23.82
N GLU A 254 10.31 25.25 -23.69
CA GLU A 254 10.21 24.36 -22.54
C GLU A 254 10.48 22.92 -22.96
N GLU A 255 11.46 22.32 -22.29
CA GLU A 255 11.76 20.89 -22.37
C GLU A 255 10.52 20.10 -21.92
N LYS A 256 10.17 19.06 -22.67
CA LYS A 256 9.02 18.22 -22.35
C LYS A 256 9.24 17.56 -20.98
N VAL A 257 8.23 17.68 -20.11
CA VAL A 257 8.26 17.10 -18.76
C VAL A 257 7.45 15.81 -18.74
N TYR A 258 8.05 14.78 -18.15
CA TYR A 258 7.50 13.44 -18.04
C TYR A 258 7.38 13.02 -16.58
N CYS A 259 6.42 12.14 -16.30
CA CYS A 259 6.36 11.43 -15.04
C CYS A 259 5.86 10.00 -15.25
N PHE A 260 6.09 9.14 -14.28
CA PHE A 260 5.30 7.93 -14.16
C PHE A 260 3.90 8.30 -13.66
N VAL A 261 2.86 7.66 -14.18
CA VAL A 261 1.45 7.99 -13.86
C VAL A 261 1.17 8.01 -12.36
N HIS A 262 1.94 7.22 -11.59
CA HIS A 262 1.95 7.27 -10.14
C HIS A 262 3.28 6.74 -9.61
N LEU A 263 3.74 7.22 -8.44
CA LEU A 263 4.98 6.78 -7.77
C LEU A 263 5.05 5.25 -7.60
N SER A 264 3.94 4.60 -7.28
CA SER A 264 3.90 3.13 -7.16
C SER A 264 4.22 2.39 -8.47
N ILE A 265 3.97 3.00 -9.63
CA ILE A 265 4.36 2.44 -10.93
C ILE A 265 5.87 2.59 -11.12
N GLN A 266 6.43 3.74 -10.76
CA GLN A 266 7.89 3.95 -10.74
C GLN A 266 8.58 2.93 -9.83
N GLU A 267 8.12 2.76 -8.59
CA GLU A 267 8.67 1.79 -7.64
C GLU A 267 8.54 0.34 -8.14
N TYR A 268 7.42 -0.01 -8.78
CA TYR A 268 7.24 -1.34 -9.37
C TYR A 268 8.21 -1.60 -10.53
N LEU A 269 8.37 -0.63 -11.45
CA LEU A 269 9.28 -0.76 -12.58
C LEU A 269 10.74 -0.81 -12.14
N ALA A 270 11.11 0.00 -11.14
CA ALA A 270 12.43 -0.07 -10.51
C ALA A 270 12.68 -1.46 -9.92
N ALA A 271 11.72 -2.00 -9.16
CA ALA A 271 11.82 -3.34 -8.59
C ALA A 271 11.92 -4.43 -9.67
N LEU A 272 11.17 -4.29 -10.77
CA LEU A 272 11.23 -5.20 -11.92
C LEU A 272 12.61 -5.21 -12.58
N PHE A 273 13.20 -4.03 -12.78
CA PHE A 273 14.54 -3.89 -13.34
C PHE A 273 15.61 -4.51 -12.43
N VAL A 274 15.57 -4.18 -11.13
CA VAL A 274 16.51 -4.74 -10.12
C VAL A 274 16.42 -6.27 -10.07
N PHE A 275 15.20 -6.80 -10.07
CA PHE A 275 14.96 -8.24 -10.12
C PHE A 275 15.52 -8.88 -11.41
N HIS A 276 15.23 -8.27 -12.57
CA HIS A 276 15.71 -8.75 -13.86
C HIS A 276 17.25 -8.77 -13.93
N SER A 277 17.92 -7.68 -13.56
CA SER A 277 19.39 -7.63 -13.55
C SER A 277 20.01 -8.67 -12.62
N CYS A 278 19.39 -8.98 -11.47
CA CYS A 278 19.89 -10.03 -10.60
C CYS A 278 19.72 -11.43 -11.22
N VAL A 279 18.54 -11.74 -11.77
CA VAL A 279 18.22 -13.10 -12.23
C VAL A 279 18.84 -13.41 -13.59
N ASN A 280 18.85 -12.44 -14.51
CA ASN A 280 19.28 -12.64 -15.90
C ASN A 280 20.72 -12.20 -16.14
N GLU A 281 21.16 -11.11 -15.52
CA GLU A 281 22.50 -10.52 -15.74
C GLU A 281 23.48 -10.85 -14.61
N ASN A 282 23.02 -11.54 -13.55
CA ASN A 282 23.81 -11.87 -12.37
C ASN A 282 24.46 -10.64 -11.71
N ARG A 283 23.72 -9.52 -11.66
CA ARG A 283 24.19 -8.22 -11.14
C ARG A 283 23.30 -7.70 -10.02
N ASN A 284 23.89 -7.29 -8.89
CA ASN A 284 23.19 -6.56 -7.85
C ASN A 284 23.34 -5.04 -8.06
N VAL A 285 22.38 -4.44 -8.77
CA VAL A 285 22.40 -3.01 -9.09
C VAL A 285 22.20 -2.09 -7.87
N LEU A 286 21.80 -2.63 -6.71
CA LEU A 286 21.64 -1.85 -5.48
C LEU A 286 22.97 -1.59 -4.76
N ARG A 287 24.08 -2.21 -5.19
CA ARG A 287 25.41 -1.97 -4.63
C ARG A 287 26.24 -1.10 -5.58
N ALA A 288 26.68 0.05 -5.09
CA ALA A 288 27.52 0.99 -5.83
C ALA A 288 28.89 0.40 -6.27
N GLU A 289 29.35 -0.68 -5.63
CA GLU A 289 30.71 -1.23 -5.80
C GLU A 289 30.81 -2.41 -6.79
N GLU A 290 29.71 -2.96 -7.30
CA GLU A 290 29.72 -4.09 -8.26
C GLU A 290 29.69 -3.57 -9.71
N SER A 291 30.72 -2.81 -10.11
CA SER A 291 30.97 -2.42 -11.51
C SER A 291 31.71 -3.49 -12.32
N LYS A 292 32.15 -4.58 -11.66
CA LYS A 292 32.72 -5.77 -12.30
C LYS A 292 31.81 -6.98 -12.03
N PRO A 293 31.52 -7.83 -13.02
CA PRO A 293 30.84 -9.09 -12.78
C PRO A 293 31.67 -9.92 -11.79
N CYS A 294 31.13 -10.16 -10.60
CA CYS A 294 31.75 -11.04 -9.63
C CYS A 294 31.85 -12.45 -10.24
N SER A 295 32.95 -13.17 -10.00
CA SER A 295 33.07 -14.57 -10.43
C SER A 295 32.02 -15.48 -9.78
N ASP A 296 31.45 -15.02 -8.67
CA ASP A 296 30.45 -15.73 -7.90
C ASP A 296 29.03 -15.27 -8.27
N ARG A 297 28.12 -16.24 -8.38
CA ARG A 297 26.71 -16.00 -8.70
C ARG A 297 26.05 -15.21 -7.58
N VAL A 298 25.48 -14.04 -7.89
CA VAL A 298 24.74 -13.20 -6.95
C VAL A 298 23.55 -14.01 -6.43
N GLN A 299 23.49 -14.23 -5.11
CA GLN A 299 22.37 -14.95 -4.50
C GLN A 299 21.18 -14.01 -4.37
N LEU A 300 20.00 -14.47 -4.81
CA LEU A 300 18.75 -13.70 -4.66
C LEU A 300 18.46 -13.30 -3.21
N SER A 301 18.85 -14.15 -2.24
CA SER A 301 18.73 -13.81 -0.81
C SER A 301 19.63 -12.65 -0.37
N GLU A 302 20.76 -12.43 -1.04
CA GLU A 302 21.67 -11.32 -0.76
C GLU A 302 21.14 -10.01 -1.34
N LEU A 303 20.57 -10.03 -2.55
CA LEU A 303 19.82 -8.90 -3.12
C LEU A 303 18.71 -8.47 -2.16
N HIS A 304 17.88 -9.41 -1.72
CA HIS A 304 16.79 -9.12 -0.78
C HIS A 304 17.27 -8.53 0.53
N ARG A 305 18.40 -9.02 1.08
CA ARG A 305 18.98 -8.45 2.31
C ARG A 305 19.39 -7.00 2.11
N THR A 306 20.10 -6.73 1.02
CA THR A 306 20.53 -5.38 0.64
C THR A 306 19.35 -4.44 0.52
N ALA A 307 18.29 -4.85 -0.18
CA ALA A 307 17.08 -4.06 -0.35
C ALA A 307 16.34 -3.80 0.98
N VAL A 308 16.23 -4.82 1.86
CA VAL A 308 15.65 -4.66 3.20
C VAL A 308 16.44 -3.64 4.02
N ASP A 309 17.76 -3.72 4.01
CA ASP A 309 18.61 -2.80 4.77
C ASP A 309 18.53 -1.37 4.24
N GLN A 310 18.54 -1.17 2.91
CA GLN A 310 18.35 0.16 2.30
C GLN A 310 16.97 0.75 2.61
N ALA A 311 15.91 -0.06 2.55
CA ALA A 311 14.56 0.39 2.87
C ALA A 311 14.43 0.81 4.34
N LEU A 312 15.02 0.06 5.27
CA LEU A 312 15.04 0.43 6.69
C LEU A 312 15.91 1.66 6.98
N ALA A 313 17.00 1.86 6.23
CA ALA A 313 17.87 3.03 6.34
C ALA A 313 17.26 4.31 5.73
N SER A 314 16.30 4.18 4.81
CA SER A 314 15.59 5.32 4.22
C SER A 314 14.88 6.13 5.32
N LYS A 315 14.99 7.46 5.30
CA LYS A 315 14.41 8.34 6.34
C LYS A 315 12.88 8.38 6.34
N ASN A 316 12.26 8.37 5.16
CA ASN A 316 10.83 8.60 4.97
C ASN A 316 10.07 7.38 4.40
N GLY A 317 10.71 6.22 4.30
CA GLY A 317 10.08 5.00 3.81
C GLY A 317 9.84 4.98 2.30
N HIS A 318 10.49 5.87 1.52
CA HIS A 318 10.31 5.96 0.06
C HIS A 318 10.70 4.70 -0.73
N LEU A 319 11.33 3.71 -0.08
CA LEU A 319 11.68 2.41 -0.68
C LEU A 319 10.77 1.27 -0.20
N ASP A 320 9.78 1.56 0.64
CA ASP A 320 8.95 0.55 1.28
C ASP A 320 8.12 -0.24 0.26
N LEU A 321 7.51 0.45 -0.70
CA LEU A 321 6.70 -0.19 -1.72
C LEU A 321 7.57 -0.85 -2.81
N PHE A 322 8.69 -0.21 -3.19
CA PHE A 322 9.75 -0.84 -3.99
C PHE A 322 10.18 -2.20 -3.39
N LEU A 323 10.48 -2.25 -2.09
CA LEU A 323 10.89 -3.49 -1.41
C LEU A 323 9.81 -4.57 -1.50
N ARG A 324 8.55 -4.20 -1.27
CA ARG A 324 7.41 -5.12 -1.37
C ARG A 324 7.31 -5.74 -2.76
N PHE A 325 7.43 -4.92 -3.80
CA PHE A 325 7.42 -5.39 -5.18
C PHE A 325 8.60 -6.31 -5.50
N LEU A 326 9.82 -5.93 -5.11
CA LEU A 326 11.02 -6.72 -5.35
C LEU A 326 10.91 -8.13 -4.74
N LEU A 327 10.40 -8.22 -3.51
CA LEU A 327 10.17 -9.49 -2.83
C LEU A 327 9.04 -10.30 -3.48
N GLY A 328 7.95 -9.66 -3.88
CA GLY A 328 6.86 -10.33 -4.59
C GLY A 328 7.29 -10.92 -5.93
N LEU A 329 8.09 -10.19 -6.71
CA LEU A 329 8.60 -10.61 -8.03
C LEU A 329 9.43 -11.89 -7.94
N SER A 330 10.04 -12.14 -6.79
CA SER A 330 10.82 -13.34 -6.49
C SER A 330 9.98 -14.62 -6.27
N LEU A 331 8.65 -14.55 -6.31
CA LEU A 331 7.80 -15.74 -6.25
C LEU A 331 7.74 -16.49 -7.58
N ASP A 332 7.87 -17.82 -7.52
CA ASP A 332 7.79 -18.70 -8.70
C ASP A 332 6.48 -18.51 -9.50
N SER A 333 5.36 -18.16 -8.86
CA SER A 333 4.08 -17.88 -9.53
C SER A 333 4.14 -16.60 -10.39
N ILE A 334 4.78 -15.55 -9.86
CA ILE A 334 4.97 -14.28 -10.58
C ILE A 334 6.07 -14.44 -11.61
N GLN A 335 7.13 -15.19 -11.31
CA GLN A 335 8.15 -15.56 -12.29
C GLN A 335 7.57 -16.40 -13.43
N THR A 336 6.58 -17.25 -13.20
CA THR A 336 5.90 -17.98 -14.29
C THR A 336 5.09 -17.01 -15.15
N LEU A 337 4.40 -16.05 -14.51
CA LEU A 337 3.68 -14.98 -15.21
C LEU A 337 4.64 -14.08 -16.01
N LEU A 338 5.82 -13.79 -15.48
CA LEU A 338 6.90 -13.02 -16.12
C LEU A 338 7.79 -13.86 -17.04
N GLY A 339 7.78 -15.18 -16.93
CA GLY A 339 8.59 -16.10 -17.75
C GLY A 339 8.13 -16.10 -19.19
N THR A 340 6.86 -15.77 -19.42
CA THR A 340 6.34 -15.37 -20.74
C THR A 340 6.83 -14.00 -21.24
N LEU A 341 7.56 -13.21 -20.44
CA LEU A 341 7.97 -11.82 -20.72
C LEU A 341 9.48 -11.58 -20.74
N LEU A 342 10.24 -12.18 -19.81
CA LEU A 342 11.61 -11.76 -19.48
C LEU A 342 12.66 -12.87 -19.61
N MET A 343 12.28 -14.12 -19.82
CA MET A 343 13.24 -15.21 -19.96
C MET A 343 13.48 -15.50 -21.44
N GLN A 344 14.64 -15.09 -21.95
CA GLN A 344 15.22 -15.75 -23.11
C GLN A 344 15.53 -17.18 -22.67
N THR A 345 14.70 -18.15 -23.07
CA THR A 345 15.19 -19.51 -23.21
C THR A 345 16.37 -19.41 -24.16
N GLY A 346 17.59 -19.50 -23.63
CA GLY A 346 18.80 -19.69 -24.42
C GLY A 346 18.56 -20.91 -25.28
N GLY A 347 18.19 -20.67 -26.54
CA GLY A 347 18.09 -21.70 -27.55
C GLY A 347 19.48 -22.25 -27.78
N ARG A 348 19.82 -23.34 -27.09
CA ARG A 348 20.60 -24.38 -27.74
C ARG A 348 19.65 -25.05 -28.72
N SER A 349 19.47 -24.43 -29.89
CA SER A 349 19.02 -25.17 -31.06
C SER A 349 20.03 -26.30 -31.27
N PRO A 350 19.59 -27.57 -31.44
CA PRO A 350 20.49 -28.59 -31.94
C PRO A 350 20.88 -28.16 -33.36
N VAL A 351 22.16 -27.89 -33.57
CA VAL A 351 22.73 -27.81 -34.92
C VAL A 351 22.47 -29.17 -35.57
N PRO A 352 21.81 -29.24 -36.75
CA PRO A 352 21.77 -30.48 -37.50
C PRO A 352 23.14 -30.66 -38.15
N ASP A 353 23.92 -31.63 -37.66
CA ASP A 353 25.14 -32.08 -38.34
C ASP A 353 24.77 -32.70 -39.69
N PRO A 354 25.39 -32.28 -40.81
CA PRO A 354 25.23 -32.95 -42.09
C PRO A 354 26.17 -34.15 -42.17
N GLN A 355 25.56 -35.33 -42.33
CA GLN A 355 26.04 -36.50 -43.06
C GLN A 355 27.50 -36.95 -42.86
N THR A 356 27.67 -38.15 -42.32
CA THR A 356 28.45 -39.19 -43.02
C THR A 356 27.99 -40.58 -42.63
N GLN A 357 27.90 -41.41 -43.66
CA GLN A 357 27.24 -42.69 -43.70
C GLN A 357 28.11 -43.83 -43.13
N THR A 358 27.42 -44.95 -42.92
CA THR A 358 27.87 -46.36 -43.03
C THR A 358 28.39 -47.06 -41.78
N GLY A 359 27.84 -48.25 -41.53
CA GLY A 359 28.69 -49.41 -41.25
C GLY A 359 28.53 -50.16 -39.92
N SER A 360 27.36 -50.75 -39.68
CA SER A 360 27.16 -52.15 -39.20
C SER A 360 27.96 -52.75 -38.02
N ARG A 361 27.15 -53.35 -37.11
CA ARG A 361 27.28 -54.64 -36.40
C ARG A 361 27.94 -54.72 -35.00
N SER A 362 27.04 -54.90 -34.03
CA SER A 362 26.99 -55.93 -32.97
C SER A 362 28.19 -56.19 -32.07
N SER A 363 28.04 -55.92 -30.77
CA SER A 363 28.04 -56.94 -29.69
C SER A 363 27.99 -56.27 -28.29
N VAL A 364 27.23 -56.88 -27.39
CA VAL A 364 27.22 -56.72 -25.92
C VAL A 364 27.83 -58.06 -25.42
N PRO A 365 28.73 -58.11 -24.41
CA PRO A 365 28.39 -57.73 -23.04
C PRO A 365 29.47 -57.09 -22.14
N ASP A 366 28.96 -56.47 -21.08
CA ASP A 366 29.56 -56.11 -19.77
C ASP A 366 30.28 -57.31 -19.11
N PRO A 367 31.01 -57.20 -17.96
CA PRO A 367 31.19 -56.04 -17.07
C PRO A 367 32.63 -55.83 -16.55
N GLN A 368 32.92 -54.67 -15.93
CA GLN A 368 33.53 -54.57 -14.59
C GLN A 368 33.81 -53.13 -14.14
N THR A 369 33.09 -52.74 -13.09
CA THR A 369 33.53 -52.00 -11.88
C THR A 369 34.80 -51.16 -11.98
N GLY A 370 34.62 -49.83 -12.10
CA GLY A 370 35.62 -48.82 -11.80
C GLY A 370 34.99 -47.67 -11.04
N SER A 371 35.29 -47.59 -9.76
CA SER A 371 34.91 -46.52 -8.85
C SER A 371 35.36 -45.15 -9.35
N ARG A 372 34.40 -44.27 -9.66
CA ARG A 372 34.65 -42.83 -9.79
C ARG A 372 33.71 -42.08 -8.86
N SER A 373 34.30 -41.56 -7.80
CA SER A 373 33.69 -40.63 -6.85
C SER A 373 32.98 -39.50 -7.61
N PRO A 374 31.74 -39.11 -7.24
CA PRO A 374 31.14 -37.92 -7.81
C PRO A 374 31.91 -36.70 -7.34
N VAL A 375 32.44 -35.94 -8.29
CA VAL A 375 32.81 -34.54 -8.10
C VAL A 375 31.58 -33.82 -7.52
N PRO A 376 31.69 -33.01 -6.46
CA PRO A 376 30.53 -32.37 -5.86
C PRO A 376 29.97 -31.34 -6.84
N ASP A 377 28.76 -31.59 -7.31
CA ASP A 377 27.91 -30.59 -7.97
C ASP A 377 27.85 -29.34 -7.08
N SER A 378 28.39 -28.24 -7.57
CA SER A 378 28.18 -26.92 -6.98
C SER A 378 26.68 -26.62 -7.04
N GLN A 379 26.04 -26.82 -5.89
CA GLN A 379 24.60 -26.80 -5.70
C GLN A 379 24.00 -25.51 -6.26
N THR A 380 23.21 -25.66 -7.33
CA THR A 380 22.29 -24.62 -7.77
C THR A 380 21.25 -24.43 -6.66
N GLU A 381 21.36 -23.33 -5.91
CA GLU A 381 20.43 -23.06 -4.82
C GLU A 381 19.03 -22.80 -5.41
N SER A 382 18.06 -23.67 -5.08
CA SER A 382 16.66 -23.50 -5.51
C SER A 382 16.10 -22.17 -4.98
N SER A 383 15.33 -21.43 -5.82
CA SER A 383 14.55 -20.22 -5.48
C SER A 383 13.89 -20.31 -4.09
N SER A 384 13.33 -21.49 -3.76
CA SER A 384 12.72 -21.80 -2.46
C SER A 384 13.65 -21.66 -1.25
N LYS A 385 14.94 -22.01 -1.38
CA LYS A 385 15.94 -21.87 -0.31
C LYS A 385 16.33 -20.41 -0.09
N SER A 386 16.49 -19.63 -1.16
CA SER A 386 16.76 -18.19 -1.05
C SER A 386 15.59 -17.44 -0.40
N ILE A 387 14.34 -17.74 -0.79
CA ILE A 387 13.15 -17.16 -0.15
C ILE A 387 13.09 -17.50 1.35
N ARG A 388 13.42 -18.74 1.75
CA ARG A 388 13.47 -19.12 3.17
C ARG A 388 14.49 -18.28 3.96
N LYS A 389 15.70 -18.08 3.40
CA LYS A 389 16.73 -17.21 4.02
C LYS A 389 16.24 -15.77 4.16
N THR A 390 15.59 -15.23 3.13
CA THR A 390 15.00 -13.88 3.14
C THR A 390 13.93 -13.73 4.21
N VAL A 391 13.00 -14.69 4.31
CA VAL A 391 11.95 -14.66 5.35
C VAL A 391 12.55 -14.70 6.76
N GLN A 392 13.57 -15.53 6.99
CA GLN A 392 14.27 -15.55 8.27
C GLN A 392 14.93 -14.21 8.59
N TYR A 393 15.49 -13.55 7.58
CA TYR A 393 16.10 -12.22 7.74
C TYR A 393 15.07 -11.14 8.08
N ILE A 394 13.97 -11.06 7.33
CA ILE A 394 12.89 -10.10 7.60
C ILE A 394 12.32 -10.31 9.01
N ARG A 395 12.11 -11.57 9.43
CA ARG A 395 11.68 -11.88 10.80
C ARG A 395 12.68 -11.45 11.88
N LYS A 396 13.98 -11.46 11.59
CA LYS A 396 14.99 -10.93 12.50
C LYS A 396 14.84 -9.41 12.60
N LYS A 397 14.73 -8.71 11.46
CA LYS A 397 14.58 -7.24 11.42
C LYS A 397 13.31 -6.74 12.11
N ILE A 398 12.19 -7.45 11.97
CA ILE A 398 10.93 -7.12 12.69
C ILE A 398 11.12 -7.06 14.21
N LYS A 399 12.02 -7.88 14.77
CA LYS A 399 12.30 -7.87 16.21
C LYS A 399 13.21 -6.74 16.65
N GLU A 400 14.06 -6.28 15.74
CA GLU A 400 15.06 -5.23 15.98
C GLU A 400 14.49 -3.83 15.69
N GLU A 401 13.44 -3.74 14.88
CA GLU A 401 12.85 -2.48 14.44
C GLU A 401 11.97 -1.82 15.52
N SER A 402 12.14 -0.51 15.70
CA SER A 402 11.41 0.30 16.67
C SER A 402 10.25 1.07 16.06
N SER A 403 10.28 1.36 14.75
CA SER A 403 9.20 2.06 14.06
C SER A 403 8.02 1.11 13.77
N ALA A 404 6.82 1.49 14.22
CA ALA A 404 5.59 0.75 13.88
C ALA A 404 5.35 0.71 12.37
N GLU A 405 5.59 1.82 11.67
CA GLU A 405 5.38 1.93 10.22
C GLU A 405 6.32 1.01 9.45
N ARG A 406 7.61 0.98 9.83
CA ARG A 406 8.59 0.07 9.19
C ARG A 406 8.31 -1.38 9.53
N THR A 407 7.91 -1.67 10.76
CA THR A 407 7.47 -3.00 11.16
C THR A 407 6.28 -3.47 10.32
N ILE A 408 5.29 -2.60 10.11
CA ILE A 408 4.14 -2.87 9.23
C ILE A 408 4.60 -3.16 7.79
N ASN A 409 5.52 -2.36 7.25
CA ASN A 409 6.05 -2.60 5.91
C ASN A 409 6.76 -3.96 5.79
N LEU A 410 7.57 -4.34 6.78
CA LEU A 410 8.22 -5.66 6.81
C LEU A 410 7.21 -6.82 6.87
N PHE A 411 6.06 -6.63 7.52
CA PHE A 411 4.99 -7.62 7.48
C PHE A 411 4.29 -7.68 6.11
N HIS A 412 4.09 -6.54 5.44
CA HIS A 412 3.64 -6.55 4.05
C HIS A 412 4.61 -7.28 3.13
N CYS A 413 5.91 -7.14 3.36
CA CYS A 413 6.95 -7.88 2.65
C CYS A 413 6.82 -9.41 2.84
N LEU A 414 6.53 -9.88 4.05
CA LEU A 414 6.24 -11.30 4.31
C LEU A 414 4.97 -11.77 3.59
N ASN A 415 3.95 -10.93 3.52
CA ASN A 415 2.71 -11.22 2.81
C ASN A 415 2.92 -11.34 1.29
N GLU A 416 3.71 -10.45 0.69
CA GLU A 416 4.08 -10.54 -0.73
C GLU A 416 4.87 -11.82 -1.06
N LEU A 417 5.62 -12.38 -0.10
CA LEU A 417 6.33 -13.66 -0.25
C LEU A 417 5.42 -14.90 -0.07
N ASN A 418 4.12 -14.73 0.12
CA ASN A 418 3.13 -15.82 0.24
C ASN A 418 3.55 -16.93 1.25
N LYS A 419 4.30 -16.55 2.30
CA LYS A 419 4.75 -17.46 3.36
C LYS A 419 3.95 -17.18 4.63
N ASN A 420 2.83 -17.89 4.76
CA ASN A 420 1.93 -17.94 5.91
C ASN A 420 1.20 -16.63 6.25
N THR A 421 -0.04 -16.75 6.75
CA THR A 421 -0.80 -15.60 7.23
C THR A 421 -0.08 -15.00 8.46
N PRO A 422 -0.07 -13.66 8.63
CA PRO A 422 0.38 -13.03 9.86
C PRO A 422 -0.26 -13.66 11.11
N VAL A 423 -1.53 -14.05 11.01
CA VAL A 423 -2.28 -14.78 12.04
C VAL A 423 -1.66 -16.13 12.39
N ALA A 424 -1.29 -16.97 11.40
CA ALA A 424 -0.64 -18.24 11.67
C ALA A 424 0.72 -18.07 12.36
N GLU A 425 1.45 -17.00 12.03
CA GLU A 425 2.70 -16.67 12.71
C GLU A 425 2.46 -16.18 14.13
N ILE A 426 1.51 -15.26 14.35
CA ILE A 426 1.14 -14.78 15.68
C ILE A 426 0.66 -15.95 16.56
N LYS A 427 -0.20 -16.83 16.02
CA LYS A 427 -0.63 -18.07 16.69
C LYS A 427 0.56 -18.98 17.01
N LYS A 428 1.57 -19.07 16.13
CA LYS A 428 2.80 -19.83 16.39
C LYS A 428 3.67 -19.17 17.47
N PHE A 429 3.81 -17.85 17.45
CA PHE A 429 4.49 -17.08 18.49
C PHE A 429 3.78 -17.20 19.84
N GLN A 430 2.45 -17.21 19.86
CA GLN A 430 1.61 -17.45 21.04
C GLN A 430 1.80 -18.87 21.59
N ARG A 431 1.67 -19.90 20.73
CA ARG A 431 1.90 -21.32 21.10
C ARG A 431 3.31 -21.59 21.63
N SER A 432 4.30 -20.78 21.22
CA SER A 432 5.66 -20.89 21.72
C SER A 432 5.87 -20.25 23.10
N GLY A 433 4.85 -19.62 23.69
CA GLY A 433 4.91 -18.97 25.01
C GLY A 433 5.79 -17.71 25.05
N LYS A 434 6.24 -17.21 23.89
CA LYS A 434 7.20 -16.08 23.83
C LYS A 434 6.53 -14.72 24.01
N LEU A 435 5.32 -14.53 23.48
CA LEU A 435 4.56 -13.27 23.58
C LEU A 435 4.08 -12.95 25.00
N SER A 436 3.96 -13.95 25.87
CA SER A 436 3.65 -13.76 27.28
C SER A 436 4.88 -13.39 28.12
N ASN A 437 6.08 -13.78 27.67
CA ASN A 437 7.33 -13.61 28.44
C ASN A 437 8.08 -12.31 28.10
N GLU A 438 7.97 -11.82 26.87
CA GLU A 438 8.56 -10.53 26.44
C GLU A 438 7.49 -9.44 26.47
N LYS A 439 7.76 -8.35 27.19
CA LYS A 439 6.87 -7.18 27.22
C LYS A 439 6.92 -6.46 25.87
N LEU A 440 5.77 -6.39 25.19
CA LEU A 440 5.61 -5.68 23.93
C LEU A 440 5.50 -4.18 24.18
N GLU A 441 6.22 -3.41 23.36
CA GLU A 441 6.09 -1.96 23.35
C GLU A 441 4.86 -1.50 22.54
N PRO A 442 4.27 -0.32 22.83
CA PRO A 442 3.05 0.15 22.16
C PRO A 442 3.13 0.22 20.62
N HIS A 443 4.32 0.49 20.07
CA HIS A 443 4.55 0.49 18.62
C HIS A 443 4.46 -0.93 18.02
N GLN A 444 4.96 -1.94 18.73
CA GLN A 444 4.85 -3.35 18.33
C GLN A 444 3.39 -3.80 18.39
N CYS A 445 2.64 -3.35 19.40
CA CYS A 445 1.19 -3.57 19.49
C CYS A 445 0.44 -2.94 18.32
N SER A 446 0.85 -1.76 17.85
CA SER A 446 0.25 -1.09 16.70
C SER A 446 0.47 -1.89 15.41
N ALA A 447 1.70 -2.34 15.18
CA ALA A 447 2.02 -3.20 14.04
C ALA A 447 1.29 -4.55 14.11
N LEU A 448 1.17 -5.13 15.30
CA LEU A 448 0.44 -6.36 15.56
C LEU A 448 -1.06 -6.21 15.29
N ALA A 449 -1.67 -5.13 15.77
CA ALA A 449 -3.07 -4.83 15.50
C ALA A 449 -3.32 -4.68 14.01
N PHE A 450 -2.46 -3.92 13.32
CA PHE A 450 -2.54 -3.76 11.88
C PHE A 450 -2.43 -5.10 11.16
N MET A 451 -1.44 -5.94 11.49
CA MET A 451 -1.30 -7.27 10.89
C MET A 451 -2.55 -8.14 11.03
N LEU A 452 -3.09 -8.24 12.25
CA LEU A 452 -4.30 -9.00 12.53
C LEU A 452 -5.48 -8.43 11.76
N LEU A 453 -5.53 -7.11 11.62
CA LEU A 453 -6.48 -6.40 10.79
C LEU A 453 -6.23 -6.50 9.29
N MET A 454 -5.08 -6.98 8.82
CA MET A 454 -4.83 -7.19 7.39
C MET A 454 -5.08 -8.64 6.98
N SER A 455 -5.22 -9.56 7.94
CA SER A 455 -5.33 -10.98 7.64
C SER A 455 -6.66 -11.35 6.98
N GLU A 456 -6.60 -12.21 5.95
CA GLU A 456 -7.78 -12.88 5.40
C GLU A 456 -8.42 -13.85 6.42
N GLU A 457 -7.64 -14.30 7.41
CA GLU A 457 -8.11 -15.20 8.47
C GLU A 457 -8.76 -14.39 9.61
N VAL A 458 -10.02 -14.69 9.91
CA VAL A 458 -10.73 -14.14 11.08
C VAL A 458 -10.27 -14.88 12.32
N LEU A 459 -9.94 -14.17 13.39
CA LEU A 459 -9.59 -14.77 14.67
C LEU A 459 -10.85 -15.38 15.33
N ASP A 460 -10.78 -16.63 15.76
CA ASP A 460 -11.89 -17.23 16.51
C ASP A 460 -12.03 -16.57 17.89
N GLU A 461 -10.91 -16.37 18.58
CA GLU A 461 -10.86 -15.71 19.88
C GLU A 461 -9.67 -14.74 19.95
N PHE A 462 -9.92 -13.56 20.51
CA PHE A 462 -8.92 -12.55 20.81
C PHE A 462 -8.96 -12.24 22.32
N ASP A 463 -8.00 -12.77 23.07
CA ASP A 463 -7.82 -12.47 24.49
C ASP A 463 -6.69 -11.44 24.65
N LEU A 464 -7.04 -10.24 25.09
CA LEU A 464 -6.11 -9.12 25.22
C LEU A 464 -5.03 -9.38 26.29
N LYS A 465 -5.33 -10.19 27.30
CA LYS A 465 -4.37 -10.55 28.36
C LYS A 465 -3.26 -11.48 27.87
N THR A 466 -3.45 -12.12 26.72
CA THR A 466 -2.39 -12.94 26.10
C THR A 466 -1.20 -12.11 25.62
N TYR A 467 -1.37 -10.78 25.51
CA TYR A 467 -0.35 -9.85 25.09
C TYR A 467 0.20 -9.10 26.30
N ASN A 468 1.43 -9.45 26.70
CA ASN A 468 2.14 -8.77 27.78
C ASN A 468 2.58 -7.38 27.30
N THR A 469 1.86 -6.32 27.68
CA THR A 469 2.17 -4.94 27.28
C THR A 469 1.63 -3.92 28.30
N SER A 470 1.90 -2.64 28.08
CA SER A 470 1.34 -1.54 28.87
C SER A 470 -0.12 -1.25 28.49
N ALA A 471 -0.84 -0.48 29.30
CA ALA A 471 -2.19 -0.01 28.98
C ALA A 471 -2.26 0.70 27.60
N ALA A 472 -1.23 1.47 27.24
CA ALA A 472 -1.12 2.08 25.92
C ALA A 472 -1.01 1.03 24.80
N GLY A 473 -0.25 -0.05 25.01
CA GLY A 473 -0.16 -1.17 24.07
C GLY A 473 -1.49 -1.93 23.93
N HIS A 474 -2.19 -2.16 25.04
CA HIS A 474 -3.54 -2.73 25.03
C HIS A 474 -4.52 -1.88 24.23
N GLN A 475 -4.49 -0.56 24.42
CA GLN A 475 -5.31 0.36 23.64
C GLN A 475 -5.00 0.28 22.13
N ARG A 476 -3.73 0.11 21.75
CA ARG A 476 -3.32 -0.08 20.34
C ARG A 476 -3.80 -1.40 19.74
N LEU A 477 -4.13 -2.40 20.54
CA LEU A 477 -4.64 -3.70 20.09
C LEU A 477 -6.17 -3.77 19.96
N LEU A 478 -6.92 -2.87 20.59
CA LEU A 478 -8.39 -2.84 20.51
C LEU A 478 -8.97 -2.80 19.08
N PRO A 479 -8.35 -2.17 18.07
CA PRO A 479 -8.85 -2.23 16.71
C PRO A 479 -9.03 -3.65 16.15
N VAL A 480 -8.29 -4.65 16.67
CA VAL A 480 -8.38 -6.08 16.28
C VAL A 480 -9.79 -6.66 16.42
N LEU A 481 -10.64 -6.07 17.26
CA LEU A 481 -12.05 -6.43 17.40
C LEU A 481 -12.82 -6.45 16.07
N ARG A 482 -12.36 -5.71 15.05
CA ARG A 482 -12.93 -5.73 13.70
C ARG A 482 -12.62 -7.02 12.90
N ASN A 483 -11.80 -7.92 13.44
CA ASN A 483 -11.38 -9.16 12.78
C ASN A 483 -11.36 -10.38 13.72
N CYS A 484 -12.19 -10.40 14.77
CA CYS A 484 -12.37 -11.58 15.62
C CYS A 484 -13.86 -11.93 15.84
N ARG A 485 -14.15 -13.20 16.14
CA ARG A 485 -15.51 -13.68 16.47
C ARG A 485 -15.84 -13.51 17.95
N LYS A 486 -14.84 -13.70 18.81
CA LYS A 486 -14.95 -13.52 20.26
C LYS A 486 -13.80 -12.67 20.78
N ALA A 487 -14.07 -11.79 21.73
CA ALA A 487 -13.08 -10.96 22.38
C ALA A 487 -13.20 -11.04 23.91
N ILE A 488 -12.07 -11.30 24.56
CA ILE A 488 -11.93 -11.34 26.02
C ILE A 488 -11.06 -10.15 26.41
N LEU A 489 -11.70 -9.13 26.96
CA LEU A 489 -11.07 -7.87 27.38
C LEU A 489 -11.24 -7.62 28.88
N ASN A 490 -11.59 -8.66 29.66
CA ASN A 490 -11.84 -8.51 31.08
C ASN A 490 -10.54 -8.27 31.87
N ARG A 491 -10.59 -7.45 32.92
CA ARG A 491 -9.41 -7.09 33.74
C ARG A 491 -8.22 -6.59 32.91
N CYS A 492 -8.48 -5.67 31.98
CA CYS A 492 -7.47 -5.12 31.07
C CYS A 492 -7.24 -3.62 31.30
N ASP A 493 -7.61 -3.12 32.49
CA ASP A 493 -7.50 -1.70 32.87
C ASP A 493 -8.10 -0.73 31.83
N LEU A 494 -9.16 -1.17 31.14
CA LEU A 494 -9.84 -0.34 30.15
C LEU A 494 -10.66 0.75 30.86
N THR A 495 -10.71 1.92 30.24
CA THR A 495 -11.43 3.10 30.73
C THR A 495 -12.46 3.55 29.70
N GLU A 496 -13.23 4.59 30.02
CA GLU A 496 -14.14 5.26 29.08
C GLU A 496 -13.50 5.55 27.72
N LYS A 497 -12.23 5.99 27.68
CA LYS A 497 -11.52 6.30 26.42
C LYS A 497 -11.38 5.08 25.50
N SER A 498 -11.31 3.87 26.08
CA SER A 498 -11.26 2.64 25.30
C SER A 498 -12.60 2.33 24.63
N CYS A 499 -13.72 2.79 25.21
CA CYS A 499 -15.06 2.55 24.68
C CYS A 499 -15.28 3.20 23.31
N GLU A 500 -14.62 4.31 22.98
CA GLU A 500 -14.67 4.92 21.64
C GLU A 500 -14.13 3.96 20.56
N ILE A 501 -12.99 3.33 20.84
CA ILE A 501 -12.35 2.38 19.91
C ILE A 501 -13.19 1.12 19.78
N VAL A 502 -13.71 0.59 20.89
CA VAL A 502 -14.59 -0.58 20.91
C VAL A 502 -15.90 -0.29 20.17
N ALA A 503 -16.53 0.85 20.42
CA ALA A 503 -17.74 1.29 19.73
C ALA A 503 -17.50 1.40 18.21
N SER A 504 -16.39 2.01 17.80
CA SER A 504 -15.99 2.08 16.39
C SER A 504 -15.80 0.69 15.76
N ALA A 505 -15.26 -0.26 16.50
CA ALA A 505 -15.11 -1.63 16.02
C ALA A 505 -16.46 -2.36 15.86
N LEU A 506 -17.40 -2.13 16.78
CA LEU A 506 -18.76 -2.69 16.75
C LEU A 506 -19.61 -2.15 15.59
N GLN A 507 -19.39 -0.90 15.18
CA GLN A 507 -20.12 -0.25 14.07
C GLN A 507 -19.59 -0.64 12.68
N SER A 508 -18.46 -1.35 12.60
CA SER A 508 -17.85 -1.77 11.34
C SER A 508 -18.79 -2.72 10.58
N SER A 509 -19.11 -2.38 9.33
CA SER A 509 -20.13 -3.05 8.51
C SER A 509 -19.91 -4.55 8.27
N ASN A 510 -18.68 -5.04 8.48
CA ASN A 510 -18.30 -6.43 8.26
C ASN A 510 -17.67 -7.07 9.51
N SER A 511 -17.95 -6.56 10.71
CA SER A 511 -17.37 -7.12 11.93
C SER A 511 -17.88 -8.56 12.19
N PRO A 512 -16.98 -9.55 12.32
CA PRO A 512 -17.36 -10.92 12.65
C PRO A 512 -17.66 -11.12 14.14
N LEU A 513 -17.47 -10.10 14.99
CA LEU A 513 -17.61 -10.17 16.44
C LEU A 513 -19.04 -10.53 16.84
N ARG A 514 -19.17 -11.53 17.72
CA ARG A 514 -20.42 -12.03 18.31
C ARG A 514 -20.39 -12.00 19.82
N ASP A 515 -19.23 -12.23 20.42
CA ASP A 515 -19.08 -12.30 21.88
C ASP A 515 -18.01 -11.32 22.38
N LEU A 516 -18.37 -10.47 23.34
CA LEU A 516 -17.46 -9.47 23.92
C LEU A 516 -17.57 -9.47 25.45
N ASP A 517 -16.49 -9.84 26.14
CA ASP A 517 -16.38 -9.72 27.59
C ASP A 517 -15.53 -8.50 27.96
N LEU A 518 -16.18 -7.48 28.52
CA LEU A 518 -15.57 -6.25 29.04
C LEU A 518 -15.57 -6.19 30.57
N SER A 519 -15.94 -7.28 31.25
CA SER A 519 -16.12 -7.29 32.70
C SER A 519 -14.86 -6.88 33.46
N ASN A 520 -15.01 -6.35 34.68
CA ASN A 520 -13.91 -5.95 35.56
C ASN A 520 -13.01 -4.87 34.91
N ASN A 521 -13.62 -3.84 34.31
CA ASN A 521 -12.93 -2.65 33.78
C ASN A 521 -13.66 -1.39 34.26
N ASN A 522 -12.96 -0.28 34.49
CA ASN A 522 -13.60 0.95 34.97
C ASN A 522 -14.16 1.78 33.80
N LEU A 523 -15.23 1.29 33.18
CA LEU A 523 -15.83 1.93 31.99
C LEU A 523 -16.75 3.10 32.35
N GLY A 524 -17.51 2.96 33.45
CA GLY A 524 -18.51 3.93 33.87
C GLY A 524 -19.71 4.06 32.91
N ASP A 525 -20.71 4.81 33.35
CA ASP A 525 -21.95 5.03 32.58
C ASP A 525 -21.69 5.74 31.24
N SER A 526 -20.72 6.65 31.19
CA SER A 526 -20.31 7.38 29.99
C SER A 526 -19.72 6.45 28.93
N GLY A 527 -18.83 5.54 29.32
CA GLY A 527 -18.27 4.51 28.44
C GLY A 527 -19.36 3.58 27.90
N VAL A 528 -20.28 3.12 28.76
CA VAL A 528 -21.39 2.26 28.33
C VAL A 528 -22.37 2.98 27.41
N LYS A 529 -22.61 4.28 27.59
CA LYS A 529 -23.42 5.08 26.65
C LYS A 529 -22.83 5.06 25.23
N LEU A 530 -21.51 5.18 25.08
CA LEU A 530 -20.84 5.06 23.77
C LEU A 530 -21.01 3.67 23.16
N LEU A 531 -20.89 2.62 23.97
CA LEU A 531 -21.10 1.24 23.51
C LEU A 531 -22.55 1.01 23.08
N CYS A 532 -23.53 1.53 23.83
CA CYS A 532 -24.94 1.39 23.49
C CYS A 532 -25.29 2.06 22.15
N ALA A 533 -24.72 3.24 21.86
CA ALA A 533 -24.88 3.89 20.56
C ALA A 533 -24.37 3.00 19.40
N ALA A 534 -23.27 2.26 19.62
CA ALA A 534 -22.78 1.28 18.65
C ALA A 534 -23.66 0.02 18.54
N LEU A 535 -24.19 -0.49 19.65
CA LEU A 535 -25.06 -1.67 19.67
C LEU A 535 -26.41 -1.46 18.97
N MET A 536 -26.88 -0.21 18.88
CA MET A 536 -28.08 0.16 18.14
C MET A 536 -27.84 0.32 16.63
N SER A 537 -26.59 0.23 16.17
CA SER A 537 -26.26 0.31 14.75
C SER A 537 -26.76 -0.93 14.00
N PRO A 538 -27.36 -0.81 12.80
CA PRO A 538 -27.79 -1.96 12.00
C PRO A 538 -26.63 -2.87 11.56
N ASN A 539 -25.40 -2.34 11.60
CA ASN A 539 -24.17 -3.06 11.31
C ASN A 539 -23.67 -3.91 12.48
N CYS A 540 -24.16 -3.66 13.70
CA CYS A 540 -23.73 -4.43 14.86
C CYS A 540 -24.35 -5.83 14.81
N LYS A 541 -23.53 -6.84 15.12
CA LYS A 541 -23.92 -8.24 15.12
C LYS A 541 -23.58 -8.94 16.43
N LEU A 542 -23.27 -8.16 17.47
CA LEU A 542 -22.92 -8.69 18.78
C LEU A 542 -24.13 -9.38 19.43
N GLN A 543 -23.92 -10.57 19.96
CA GLN A 543 -24.92 -11.43 20.58
C GLN A 543 -24.71 -11.53 22.10
N THR A 544 -23.46 -11.54 22.55
CA THR A 544 -23.11 -11.64 23.97
C THR A 544 -22.28 -10.44 24.40
N LEU A 545 -22.70 -9.79 25.49
CA LEU A 545 -21.97 -8.68 26.10
C LEU A 545 -21.82 -8.86 27.61
N GLY A 546 -20.58 -8.95 28.08
CA GLY A 546 -20.23 -8.96 29.49
C GLY A 546 -19.82 -7.58 29.99
N LEU A 547 -20.53 -7.05 30.99
CA LEU A 547 -20.27 -5.75 31.63
C LEU A 547 -20.29 -5.86 33.17
N GLY A 548 -19.99 -7.05 33.72
CA GLY A 548 -19.97 -7.22 35.17
C GLY A 548 -18.78 -6.51 35.82
N TRP A 549 -18.93 -5.95 37.02
CA TRP A 549 -17.88 -5.13 37.67
C TRP A 549 -17.35 -4.00 36.77
N CYS A 550 -18.24 -3.21 36.17
CA CYS A 550 -17.85 -2.13 35.24
C CYS A 550 -18.01 -0.70 35.81
N ASN A 551 -18.27 -0.59 37.12
CA ASN A 551 -18.58 0.66 37.82
C ASN A 551 -19.80 1.38 37.21
N LEU A 552 -20.86 0.60 36.95
CA LEU A 552 -22.10 1.12 36.38
C LEU A 552 -23.10 1.48 37.47
N THR A 553 -23.85 2.55 37.23
CA THR A 553 -24.95 3.01 38.11
C THR A 553 -26.29 2.95 37.37
N GLU A 554 -27.38 3.33 38.05
CA GLU A 554 -28.70 3.49 37.41
C GLU A 554 -28.68 4.41 36.17
N GLY A 555 -27.72 5.34 36.07
CA GLY A 555 -27.61 6.32 34.99
C GLY A 555 -27.34 5.75 33.60
N CYS A 556 -26.98 4.46 33.49
CA CYS A 556 -26.81 3.75 32.23
C CYS A 556 -28.02 2.88 31.83
N CYS A 557 -28.92 2.58 32.78
CA CYS A 557 -29.99 1.58 32.61
C CYS A 557 -31.00 1.96 31.53
N ASP A 558 -31.36 3.24 31.40
CA ASP A 558 -32.29 3.71 30.35
C ASP A 558 -31.74 3.48 28.93
N VAL A 559 -30.43 3.68 28.77
CA VAL A 559 -29.76 3.51 27.48
C VAL A 559 -29.59 2.03 27.16
N LEU A 560 -29.24 1.21 28.15
CA LEU A 560 -29.23 -0.26 28.00
C LEU A 560 -30.62 -0.81 27.66
N ALA A 561 -31.68 -0.33 28.33
CA ALA A 561 -33.05 -0.72 28.03
C ALA A 561 -33.45 -0.33 26.59
N SER A 562 -32.94 0.79 26.08
CA SER A 562 -33.15 1.20 24.68
C SER A 562 -32.45 0.27 23.69
N VAL A 563 -31.25 -0.23 24.00
CA VAL A 563 -30.58 -1.28 23.20
C VAL A 563 -31.44 -2.55 23.16
N LEU A 564 -31.93 -3.02 24.31
CA LEU A 564 -32.73 -4.24 24.42
C LEU A 564 -34.07 -4.16 23.67
N ARG A 565 -34.63 -2.96 23.51
CA ARG A 565 -35.86 -2.73 22.73
C ARG A 565 -35.61 -2.48 21.25
N SER A 566 -34.37 -2.17 20.86
CA SER A 566 -34.08 -1.78 19.49
C SER A 566 -34.22 -2.97 18.54
N PRO A 567 -34.99 -2.84 17.44
CA PRO A 567 -35.07 -3.89 16.42
C PRO A 567 -33.75 -4.11 15.67
N HIS A 568 -32.77 -3.21 15.86
CA HIS A 568 -31.43 -3.30 15.27
C HIS A 568 -30.41 -3.99 16.17
N SER A 569 -30.75 -4.23 17.45
CA SER A 569 -29.86 -4.98 18.34
C SER A 569 -30.02 -6.48 18.12
N GLU A 570 -28.89 -7.17 17.98
CA GLU A 570 -28.83 -8.63 17.87
C GLU A 570 -28.45 -9.30 19.21
N LEU A 571 -28.41 -8.51 20.29
CA LEU A 571 -27.96 -8.93 21.61
C LEU A 571 -28.96 -9.94 22.21
N ARG A 572 -28.41 -11.05 22.71
CA ARG A 572 -29.16 -12.17 23.31
C ARG A 572 -28.82 -12.34 24.78
N ASP A 573 -27.55 -12.15 25.11
CA ASP A 573 -27.01 -12.37 26.44
C ASP A 573 -26.31 -11.10 26.93
N LEU A 574 -26.80 -10.53 28.03
CA LEU A 574 -26.26 -9.34 28.68
C LEU A 574 -25.97 -9.66 30.15
N GLU A 575 -24.69 -9.61 30.53
CA GLU A 575 -24.24 -9.85 31.90
C GLU A 575 -23.88 -8.51 32.57
N LEU A 576 -24.54 -8.20 33.68
CA LEU A 576 -24.41 -6.93 34.42
C LEU A 576 -24.04 -7.13 35.89
N ARG A 577 -23.67 -8.36 36.32
CA ARG A 577 -23.39 -8.67 37.73
C ARG A 577 -22.45 -7.67 38.41
N ASP A 578 -22.66 -7.49 39.71
CA ASP A 578 -21.76 -6.72 40.57
C ASP A 578 -21.53 -5.27 40.06
N ASN A 579 -22.62 -4.61 39.66
CA ASN A 579 -22.71 -3.18 39.43
C ASN A 579 -23.75 -2.56 40.37
N GLU A 580 -23.67 -1.24 40.61
CA GLU A 580 -24.55 -0.51 41.53
C GLU A 580 -25.79 0.05 40.81
N LEU A 581 -26.55 -0.83 40.14
CA LEU A 581 -27.68 -0.41 39.29
C LEU A 581 -28.89 0.10 40.06
N GLN A 582 -28.99 -0.21 41.36
CA GLN A 582 -30.14 0.10 42.23
C GLN A 582 -31.48 -0.49 41.75
N ASP A 583 -32.51 -0.43 42.60
CA ASP A 583 -33.85 -0.95 42.27
C ASP A 583 -34.50 -0.20 41.10
N SER A 584 -34.24 1.11 41.00
CA SER A 584 -34.68 2.01 39.94
C SER A 584 -34.09 1.62 38.58
N GLY A 585 -32.77 1.37 38.51
CA GLY A 585 -32.12 0.94 37.28
C GLY A 585 -32.57 -0.44 36.82
N VAL A 586 -32.73 -1.39 37.74
CA VAL A 586 -33.30 -2.72 37.42
C VAL A 586 -34.73 -2.59 36.91
N ARG A 587 -35.55 -1.71 37.51
CA ARG A 587 -36.90 -1.42 37.01
C ARG A 587 -36.89 -0.87 35.59
N ALA A 588 -35.95 0.02 35.24
CA ALA A 588 -35.81 0.53 33.89
C ALA A 588 -35.45 -0.57 32.86
N LEU A 589 -34.63 -1.55 33.27
CA LEU A 589 -34.29 -2.71 32.44
C LEU A 589 -35.47 -3.70 32.29
N CYS A 590 -36.26 -3.90 33.35
CA CYS A 590 -37.45 -4.76 33.33
C CYS A 590 -38.65 -4.11 32.63
N TRP A 591 -38.74 -2.79 32.65
CA TRP A 591 -39.83 -2.03 32.02
C TRP A 591 -39.57 -1.88 30.52
N THR A 592 -39.77 -2.97 29.79
CA THR A 592 -39.86 -2.99 28.33
C THR A 592 -41.33 -2.73 27.97
N GLY A 593 -41.68 -1.46 27.79
CA GLY A 593 -43.06 -0.99 27.57
C GLY A 593 -43.93 -1.94 26.74
N GLY A 594 -45.06 -2.36 27.33
CA GLY A 594 -46.16 -2.99 26.59
C GLY A 594 -46.74 -2.04 25.54
N PRO A 595 -47.54 -2.57 24.59
CA PRO A 595 -48.00 -1.81 23.43
C PRO A 595 -48.82 -0.60 23.88
N THR A 596 -48.46 0.58 23.38
CA THR A 596 -49.41 1.69 23.27
C THR A 596 -50.47 1.26 22.26
N LEU A 597 -51.65 0.91 22.78
CA LEU A 597 -52.89 0.67 22.02
C LEU A 597 -53.34 1.92 21.26
#